data_AF-A0A973GY34-F1
#
_entry.id   AF-A0A973GY34-F1
#
_cell.length_a   1.000
_cell.length_b   1.000
_cell.length_c   1.000
_cell.angle_alpha   90.00
_cell.angle_beta   90.00
_cell.angle_gamma   90.00
#
_symmetry.space_group_name_H-M   'P 1'
#
loop_
_entity.id
_entity.type
_entity.pdbx_description
1 polymer ?
#
loop_
_entity_poly.entity_id
_entity_poly.type
_entity_poly.pdbx_seq_one_letter_code
_entity_poly.pdbx_strand_id
1 'polypeptide(L)'
;MTQAAQQTCQRPSCGGSYEDVGGGELYCDTCGLAPVVSATGMVGSPPTGITGGGKGSRGSGSASSRSGSSRSTSRSTSQSSKSRRSVSGRLSRALSGRSTSRSVSVRSSGSGTGASTRGRLGAGLVEVPGVPRPDPREMVLENPEVPERKRFCSRSDCGAPVGRARGERPGRTEGFCTKCGNPYSFVPKLTSGDIVHGQYEVVGCLAHGGLGWVYLAVDRAVSDRWVVLKGLLDTGDQDAMAAAISERRFLAEIEHANIVRIYNFVEHLDQRTGSLDGYIVMEYVGGKSLKEIANGRRTPAGKRDPLPVEQACAYGIEALEALGHLHSRNLLYCDFKVDNAIQTEDQLKLIDMGAVRRMDDDESAIYGTVGYQAPEVAEVGPSVASDLYTVARTLAVLTFDFQGYTNVFVDSLPDPDNIEVFRQYESFYRFLVRATDPDPARRFASAQEMAEQLTGVLREVVSLQTGRARPALSTLFGPELRVTDTELFPKLDGEVSRLGARV
;
A
#
# COMPACT_ATOMS: atom_id res chain seq x y z
N MET A 1 37.17 27.82 -30.43
CA MET A 1 37.17 26.51 -29.72
C MET A 1 37.92 26.71 -28.41
N THR A 2 37.21 27.07 -27.35
CA THR A 2 37.78 27.28 -26.02
C THR A 2 37.74 25.94 -25.29
N GLN A 3 38.90 25.37 -24.98
CA GLN A 3 39.01 24.19 -24.11
C GLN A 3 38.48 24.56 -22.72
N ALA A 4 37.34 24.01 -22.33
CA ALA A 4 36.91 24.04 -20.93
C ALA A 4 37.87 23.15 -20.14
N ALA A 5 38.58 23.73 -19.17
CA ALA A 5 39.49 22.98 -18.31
C ALA A 5 38.73 21.89 -17.54
N GLN A 6 39.08 20.62 -17.76
CA GLN A 6 38.59 19.49 -16.97
C GLN A 6 39.05 19.66 -15.52
N GLN A 7 38.12 19.91 -14.61
CA GLN A 7 38.41 20.13 -13.19
C GLN A 7 38.47 18.79 -12.47
N THR A 8 39.50 18.51 -11.67
CA THR A 8 39.63 17.27 -10.90
C THR A 8 38.66 17.21 -9.71
N CYS A 9 38.22 16.00 -9.37
CA CYS A 9 37.31 15.74 -8.26
C CYS A 9 37.93 16.18 -6.94
N GLN A 10 37.15 16.90 -6.12
CA GLN A 10 37.61 17.45 -4.84
C GLN A 10 37.52 16.45 -3.69
N ARG A 11 37.09 15.20 -3.94
CA ARG A 11 36.93 14.19 -2.91
C ARG A 11 38.27 13.52 -2.59
N PRO A 12 38.62 13.34 -1.30
CA PRO A 12 39.76 12.51 -0.93
C PRO A 12 39.58 11.13 -1.58
N SER A 13 40.65 10.60 -2.18
CA SER A 13 40.67 9.25 -2.80
C SER A 13 39.93 9.11 -4.14
N CYS A 14 39.42 10.19 -4.76
CA CYS A 14 38.79 10.13 -6.09
C CYS A 14 39.69 10.75 -7.16
N GLY A 15 40.18 9.94 -8.11
CA GLY A 15 41.02 10.38 -9.23
C GLY A 15 40.26 10.95 -10.43
N GLY A 16 38.94 11.13 -10.32
CA GLY A 16 38.10 11.54 -11.45
C GLY A 16 38.12 13.02 -11.78
N SER A 17 37.45 13.40 -12.86
CA SER A 17 37.28 14.77 -13.34
C SER A 17 35.81 15.16 -13.48
N TYR A 18 35.47 16.41 -13.23
CA TYR A 18 34.14 16.97 -13.42
C TYR A 18 33.87 17.19 -14.91
N GLU A 19 32.83 16.54 -15.42
CA GLU A 19 32.30 16.69 -16.77
C GLU A 19 30.96 17.45 -16.72
N ASP A 20 30.70 18.34 -17.68
CA ASP A 20 29.38 18.96 -17.86
C ASP A 20 28.42 17.90 -18.42
N VAL A 21 27.34 17.63 -17.69
CA VAL A 21 26.39 16.57 -18.03
C VAL A 21 25.15 17.08 -18.78
N GLY A 22 25.17 18.34 -19.22
CA GLY A 22 24.07 19.01 -19.91
C GLY A 22 23.19 19.82 -18.95
N GLY A 23 22.84 21.04 -19.35
CA GLY A 23 22.10 22.00 -18.53
C GLY A 23 23.00 22.95 -17.70
N GLY A 24 24.33 22.87 -17.84
CA GLY A 24 25.28 23.75 -17.15
C GLY A 24 25.76 23.23 -15.79
N GLU A 25 25.57 21.94 -15.50
CA GLU A 25 25.94 21.31 -14.23
C GLU A 25 27.11 20.32 -14.41
N LEU A 26 28.08 20.38 -13.50
CA LEU A 26 29.33 19.62 -13.51
C LEU A 26 29.27 18.43 -12.53
N TYR A 27 29.73 17.24 -12.94
CA TYR A 27 29.75 16.03 -12.09
C TYR A 27 30.99 15.17 -12.34
N CYS A 28 31.52 14.54 -11.28
CA CYS A 28 32.72 13.72 -11.39
C CYS A 28 32.47 12.43 -12.17
N ASP A 29 33.27 12.19 -13.21
CA ASP A 29 33.27 10.98 -14.07
C ASP A 29 33.53 9.67 -13.32
N THR A 30 34.12 9.72 -12.13
CA THR A 30 34.53 8.55 -11.36
C THR A 30 33.56 8.31 -10.22
N CYS A 31 33.46 9.23 -9.25
CA CYS A 31 32.57 9.06 -8.09
C CYS A 31 31.12 9.54 -8.31
N GLY A 32 30.83 10.26 -9.41
CA GLY A 32 29.48 10.73 -9.71
C GLY A 32 28.97 11.90 -8.87
N LEU A 33 29.81 12.46 -7.98
CA LEU A 33 29.44 13.57 -7.10
C LEU A 33 29.63 14.92 -7.79
N ALA A 34 28.76 15.89 -7.47
CA ALA A 34 28.90 17.28 -7.88
C ALA A 34 30.02 18.00 -7.09
N PRO A 35 30.56 19.13 -7.59
CA PRO A 35 31.52 19.96 -6.88
C PRO A 35 31.00 20.41 -5.51
N VAL A 36 31.91 20.54 -4.54
CA VAL A 36 31.56 21.11 -3.23
C VAL A 36 31.51 22.64 -3.40
N VAL A 37 30.30 23.20 -3.42
CA VAL A 37 30.04 24.64 -3.50
C VAL A 37 29.60 25.19 -2.14
N SER A 38 30.24 26.27 -1.69
CA SER A 38 29.71 27.12 -0.62
C SER A 38 28.72 28.13 -1.20
N ALA A 39 27.96 28.85 -0.36
CA ALA A 39 26.96 29.84 -0.79
C ALA A 39 27.51 30.98 -1.68
N THR A 40 28.82 31.07 -1.87
CA THR A 40 29.51 32.05 -2.73
C THR A 40 30.33 31.43 -3.88
N GLY A 41 30.24 30.12 -4.12
CA GLY A 41 30.92 29.44 -5.24
C GLY A 41 31.77 28.22 -4.84
N MET A 42 32.50 27.65 -5.81
CA MET A 42 33.30 26.42 -5.59
C MET A 42 34.44 26.66 -4.60
N VAL A 43 34.60 25.74 -3.65
CA VAL A 43 35.68 25.80 -2.65
C VAL A 43 36.98 25.34 -3.31
N GLY A 44 37.92 26.27 -3.52
CA GLY A 44 39.32 25.95 -3.83
C GLY A 44 40.04 25.31 -2.62
N SER A 45 41.13 24.60 -2.88
CA SER A 45 41.94 23.88 -1.89
C SER A 45 42.17 24.66 -0.57
N PRO A 46 42.22 23.99 0.59
CA PRO A 46 42.38 24.69 1.87
C PRO A 46 43.76 25.35 1.93
N PRO A 47 43.88 26.59 2.43
CA PRO A 47 45.18 27.14 2.75
C PRO A 47 45.72 26.46 4.01
N THR A 48 46.92 25.89 3.88
CA THR A 48 47.81 25.53 4.98
C THR A 48 48.15 26.78 5.82
N GLY A 49 47.95 26.74 7.14
CA GLY A 49 48.42 27.81 8.01
C GLY A 49 48.02 27.66 9.48
N ILE A 50 48.94 27.16 10.29
CA ILE A 50 48.90 27.07 11.75
C ILE A 50 49.12 28.47 12.37
N THR A 51 48.56 28.68 13.58
CA THR A 51 48.81 29.68 14.67
C THR A 51 47.53 30.45 15.00
N GLY A 52 47.10 30.74 16.24
CA GLY A 52 47.56 30.51 17.61
C GLY A 52 46.82 31.51 18.53
N GLY A 53 46.19 31.02 19.60
CA GLY A 53 45.80 31.68 20.87
C GLY A 53 45.24 33.11 20.95
N GLY A 54 44.15 33.29 21.70
CA GLY A 54 43.82 34.60 22.32
C GLY A 54 42.44 34.72 22.97
N LYS A 55 42.39 34.73 24.31
CA LYS A 55 41.21 35.06 25.15
C LYS A 55 40.80 36.54 25.03
N GLY A 56 39.51 36.84 25.24
CA GLY A 56 39.04 38.21 25.53
C GLY A 56 37.55 38.30 25.86
N SER A 57 37.24 38.59 27.13
CA SER A 57 35.91 38.88 27.69
C SER A 57 35.55 40.36 27.60
N ARG A 58 34.23 40.67 27.67
CA ARG A 58 33.49 41.92 28.04
C ARG A 58 32.55 42.33 26.91
N GLY A 59 31.25 42.61 27.07
CA GLY A 59 30.45 42.99 28.23
C GLY A 59 29.84 44.38 27.98
N SER A 60 28.56 44.56 28.36
CA SER A 60 27.70 45.77 28.27
C SER A 60 27.24 46.18 26.86
N GLY A 61 25.99 46.56 26.59
CA GLY A 61 24.82 46.84 27.43
C GLY A 61 24.28 48.23 27.10
N SER A 62 23.08 48.33 26.53
CA SER A 62 22.18 49.49 26.72
C SER A 62 20.81 49.21 26.13
N ALA A 63 19.80 49.37 27.00
CA ALA A 63 18.39 49.28 26.73
C ALA A 63 17.86 50.54 26.05
N SER A 64 16.71 50.43 25.38
CA SER A 64 15.66 51.43 25.53
C SER A 64 14.27 50.79 25.42
N SER A 65 13.50 51.16 26.42
CA SER A 65 12.15 50.78 26.82
C SER A 65 11.04 51.43 25.98
N ARG A 66 9.86 50.81 25.97
CA ARG A 66 8.56 51.35 26.48
C ARG A 66 7.43 50.38 26.10
N SER A 67 6.83 49.68 27.07
CA SER A 67 5.67 50.07 27.92
C SER A 67 4.37 50.24 27.12
N GLY A 68 3.21 49.69 27.48
CA GLY A 68 2.78 49.05 28.72
C GLY A 68 1.52 48.20 28.46
N SER A 69 1.27 47.19 29.30
CA SER A 69 0.45 47.26 30.54
C SER A 69 -1.03 46.98 30.25
N SER A 70 -1.47 45.76 30.55
CA SER A 70 -2.25 45.41 31.76
C SER A 70 -3.75 45.40 31.46
N ARG A 71 -4.62 44.57 32.03
CA ARG A 71 -4.60 43.97 33.38
C ARG A 71 -5.69 42.89 33.45
N SER A 72 -5.36 41.81 34.13
CA SER A 72 -6.22 40.75 34.65
C SER A 72 -7.04 41.21 35.87
N THR A 73 -8.23 40.63 36.11
CA THR A 73 -8.67 40.21 37.46
C THR A 73 -9.67 39.04 37.41
N SER A 74 -9.31 37.98 38.14
CA SER A 74 -10.08 36.99 38.93
C SER A 74 -11.61 36.83 38.75
N ARG A 75 -12.08 35.57 38.72
CA ARG A 75 -12.70 34.89 39.89
C ARG A 75 -13.08 33.44 39.62
N SER A 76 -12.86 32.63 40.65
CA SER A 76 -13.21 31.22 40.83
C SER A 76 -14.68 31.01 41.23
N THR A 77 -15.30 29.94 40.74
CA THR A 77 -16.28 29.14 41.49
C THR A 77 -16.33 27.71 40.94
N SER A 78 -16.37 26.76 41.88
CA SER A 78 -16.54 25.33 41.71
C SER A 78 -18.01 24.95 41.52
N GLN A 79 -18.30 23.89 40.75
CA GLN A 79 -19.31 22.90 41.11
C GLN A 79 -19.25 21.63 40.23
N SER A 80 -19.27 20.51 40.93
CA SER A 80 -19.26 19.13 40.45
C SER A 80 -20.59 18.69 39.82
N SER A 81 -20.58 17.81 38.81
CA SER A 81 -21.65 16.82 38.62
C SER A 81 -21.24 15.62 37.73
N LYS A 82 -20.93 14.52 38.42
CA LYS A 82 -21.35 13.12 38.18
C LYS A 82 -21.61 12.63 36.73
N SER A 83 -20.72 11.75 36.28
CA SER A 83 -20.95 10.37 35.82
C SER A 83 -22.35 10.02 35.26
N ARG A 84 -22.41 9.62 33.98
CA ARG A 84 -23.42 8.70 33.45
C ARG A 84 -22.74 7.50 32.80
N ARG A 85 -22.78 6.38 33.51
CA ARG A 85 -22.54 5.02 33.00
C ARG A 85 -23.78 4.55 32.25
N SER A 86 -23.56 3.97 31.08
CA SER A 86 -24.51 3.27 30.24
C SER A 86 -24.98 1.98 30.93
N VAL A 87 -26.30 1.77 31.02
CA VAL A 87 -26.90 0.50 31.48
C VAL A 87 -27.58 -0.14 30.28
N SER A 88 -27.08 -1.30 29.87
CA SER A 88 -27.75 -2.22 28.94
C SER A 88 -28.95 -2.85 29.62
N GLY A 89 -30.17 -2.49 29.19
CA GLY A 89 -31.40 -3.14 29.60
C GLY A 89 -31.92 -4.08 28.50
N ARG A 90 -31.80 -5.40 28.72
CA ARG A 90 -32.63 -6.40 28.03
C ARG A 90 -34.09 -6.18 28.45
N LEU A 91 -34.98 -5.99 27.49
CA LEU A 91 -36.42 -6.09 27.71
C LEU A 91 -37.02 -7.09 26.72
N SER A 92 -37.14 -8.34 27.19
CA SER A 92 -38.08 -9.31 26.68
C SER A 92 -39.48 -8.91 27.14
N ARG A 93 -40.38 -8.61 26.20
CA ARG A 93 -41.82 -8.49 26.47
C ARG A 93 -42.57 -9.33 25.44
N ALA A 94 -43.10 -10.45 25.92
CA ALA A 94 -44.07 -11.26 25.20
C ALA A 94 -45.43 -10.55 25.23
N LEU A 95 -46.07 -10.42 24.07
CA LEU A 95 -47.49 -10.12 23.94
C LEU A 95 -48.11 -11.22 23.09
N SER A 96 -48.99 -12.00 23.72
CA SER A 96 -49.87 -12.95 23.05
C SER A 96 -50.94 -12.20 22.27
N GLY A 97 -50.92 -12.33 20.95
CA GLY A 97 -51.98 -11.88 20.04
C GLY A 97 -52.18 -12.92 18.95
N ARG A 98 -53.29 -13.64 19.02
CA ARG A 98 -53.67 -14.72 18.12
C ARG A 98 -54.27 -14.10 16.85
N SER A 99 -53.56 -14.12 15.74
CA SER A 99 -54.13 -13.89 14.40
C SER A 99 -53.63 -14.96 13.44
N THR A 100 -54.58 -15.54 12.71
CA THR A 100 -54.40 -16.61 11.74
C THR A 100 -53.71 -16.08 10.48
N SER A 101 -52.44 -16.40 10.29
CA SER A 101 -51.77 -16.27 9.00
C SER A 101 -51.07 -17.60 8.66
N ARG A 102 -51.30 -18.06 7.42
CA ARG A 102 -50.70 -19.27 6.87
C ARG A 102 -49.19 -19.11 6.89
N SER A 103 -48.51 -19.93 7.68
CA SER A 103 -47.06 -20.03 7.69
C SER A 103 -46.56 -20.61 6.37
N VAL A 104 -45.95 -19.79 5.52
CA VAL A 104 -45.12 -20.28 4.42
C VAL A 104 -43.82 -20.75 5.04
N SER A 105 -43.70 -22.07 5.22
CA SER A 105 -42.46 -22.70 5.64
C SER A 105 -41.43 -22.59 4.51
N VAL A 106 -40.57 -21.58 4.56
CA VAL A 106 -39.32 -21.61 3.81
C VAL A 106 -38.48 -22.68 4.48
N ARG A 107 -38.35 -23.85 3.84
CA ARG A 107 -37.40 -24.87 4.26
C ARG A 107 -36.02 -24.24 4.16
N SER A 108 -35.45 -23.83 5.28
CA SER A 108 -34.01 -23.67 5.39
C SER A 108 -33.42 -25.06 5.16
N SER A 109 -32.88 -25.28 3.96
CA SER A 109 -32.02 -26.43 3.71
C SER A 109 -30.91 -26.36 4.76
N GLY A 110 -30.92 -27.38 5.62
CA GLY A 110 -30.10 -27.45 6.81
C GLY A 110 -28.64 -27.14 6.53
N SER A 111 -28.07 -26.38 7.46
CA SER A 111 -26.65 -26.32 7.74
C SER A 111 -26.13 -27.75 7.92
N GLY A 112 -25.56 -28.30 6.86
CA GLY A 112 -24.71 -29.48 6.93
C GLY A 112 -23.51 -29.16 7.79
N THR A 113 -23.45 -29.79 8.96
CA THR A 113 -22.27 -29.80 9.83
C THR A 113 -21.09 -30.47 9.13
N GLY A 114 -19.94 -29.79 9.11
CA GLY A 114 -18.64 -30.46 9.21
C GLY A 114 -17.90 -30.78 7.91
N ALA A 115 -17.68 -29.80 7.05
CA ALA A 115 -16.46 -29.73 6.25
C ALA A 115 -15.91 -28.31 6.38
N SER A 116 -14.65 -28.17 6.75
CA SER A 116 -14.03 -26.88 7.04
C SER A 116 -14.21 -25.89 5.89
N THR A 117 -15.04 -24.86 6.07
CA THR A 117 -15.11 -23.65 5.23
C THR A 117 -13.86 -22.77 5.37
N ARG A 118 -12.74 -23.33 5.83
CA ARG A 118 -11.44 -22.66 5.86
C ARG A 118 -10.83 -22.81 4.48
N GLY A 119 -10.86 -21.73 3.69
CA GLY A 119 -10.04 -21.62 2.49
C GLY A 119 -10.69 -20.97 1.28
N ARG A 120 -12.01 -20.94 1.10
CA ARG A 120 -12.54 -20.51 -0.21
C ARG A 120 -12.64 -18.99 -0.38
N LEU A 121 -11.66 -18.42 -1.09
CA LEU A 121 -11.76 -17.14 -1.80
C LEU A 121 -13.15 -16.96 -2.42
N GLY A 122 -13.80 -15.83 -2.13
CA GLY A 122 -15.09 -15.47 -2.72
C GLY A 122 -16.34 -15.92 -1.95
N ALA A 123 -16.22 -16.19 -0.64
CA ALA A 123 -17.36 -16.46 0.25
C ALA A 123 -18.29 -17.61 -0.21
N GLY A 124 -17.75 -18.56 -0.98
CA GLY A 124 -18.51 -19.66 -1.59
C GLY A 124 -19.45 -19.24 -2.72
N LEU A 125 -19.40 -17.98 -3.17
CA LEU A 125 -20.19 -17.45 -4.29
C LEU A 125 -19.47 -17.58 -5.63
N VAL A 126 -18.14 -17.60 -5.62
CA VAL A 126 -17.26 -17.65 -6.79
C VAL A 126 -16.26 -18.79 -6.63
N GLU A 127 -15.92 -19.42 -7.75
CA GLU A 127 -14.78 -20.33 -7.82
C GLU A 127 -13.58 -19.57 -8.39
N VAL A 128 -12.63 -19.21 -7.53
CA VAL A 128 -11.38 -18.58 -7.94
C VAL A 128 -10.36 -19.70 -8.22
N PRO A 129 -9.77 -19.79 -9.43
CA PRO A 129 -8.77 -20.80 -9.72
C PRO A 129 -7.61 -20.72 -8.74
N GLY A 130 -7.31 -21.83 -8.08
CA GLY A 130 -6.21 -21.90 -7.11
C GLY A 130 -4.86 -21.66 -7.78
N VAL A 131 -3.98 -20.94 -7.08
CA VAL A 131 -2.59 -20.75 -7.53
C VAL A 131 -1.72 -21.78 -6.82
N PRO A 132 -1.04 -22.69 -7.56
CA PRO A 132 -0.17 -23.67 -6.92
C PRO A 132 0.97 -22.96 -6.19
N ARG A 133 1.38 -23.53 -5.07
CA ARG A 133 2.54 -23.06 -4.32
C ARG A 133 3.81 -23.64 -4.96
N PRO A 134 4.63 -22.84 -5.67
CA PRO A 134 5.88 -23.33 -6.26
C PRO A 134 6.87 -23.72 -5.17
N ASP A 135 7.87 -24.55 -5.51
CA ASP A 135 9.02 -24.76 -4.63
C ASP A 135 9.70 -23.39 -4.39
N PRO A 136 9.91 -22.97 -3.13
CA PRO A 136 10.57 -21.71 -2.83
C PRO A 136 11.91 -21.52 -3.56
N ARG A 137 12.68 -22.60 -3.77
CA ARG A 137 13.97 -22.53 -4.47
C ARG A 137 13.83 -22.17 -5.94
N GLU A 138 12.76 -22.60 -6.60
CA GLU A 138 12.49 -22.27 -8.00
C GLU A 138 12.14 -20.79 -8.18
N MET A 139 11.80 -20.09 -7.09
CA MET A 139 11.49 -18.66 -7.11
C MET A 139 12.72 -17.77 -6.96
N VAL A 140 13.89 -18.35 -6.70
CA VAL A 140 15.15 -17.60 -6.62
C VAL A 140 15.57 -17.18 -8.04
N LEU A 141 15.87 -15.90 -8.19
CA LEU A 141 16.35 -15.33 -9.45
C LEU A 141 17.73 -15.88 -9.80
N GLU A 142 17.85 -16.51 -10.97
CA GLU A 142 19.14 -17.01 -11.48
C GLU A 142 20.17 -15.88 -11.67
N ASN A 143 19.73 -14.74 -12.21
CA ASN A 143 20.55 -13.55 -12.39
C ASN A 143 19.86 -12.33 -11.74
N PRO A 144 20.18 -12.01 -10.47
CA PRO A 144 19.56 -10.90 -9.76
C PRO A 144 20.09 -9.55 -10.28
N GLU A 145 19.43 -9.03 -11.32
CA GLU A 145 19.70 -7.72 -11.89
C GLU A 145 18.44 -6.85 -11.95
N VAL A 146 18.57 -5.57 -11.60
CA VAL A 146 17.52 -4.57 -11.84
C VAL A 146 17.70 -3.99 -13.25
N PRO A 147 16.76 -4.22 -14.20
CA PRO A 147 16.84 -3.65 -15.53
C PRO A 147 16.87 -2.13 -15.48
N GLU A 148 17.64 -1.47 -16.35
CA GLU A 148 17.79 0.00 -16.35
C GLU A 148 16.45 0.75 -16.32
N ARG A 149 15.47 0.30 -17.10
CA ARG A 149 14.12 0.91 -17.14
C ARG A 149 13.38 0.92 -15.79
N LYS A 150 13.79 0.06 -14.85
CA LYS A 150 13.21 -0.07 -13.50
C LYS A 150 14.06 0.60 -12.40
N ARG A 151 15.18 1.25 -12.74
CA ARG A 151 16.06 1.91 -11.76
C ARG A 151 15.54 3.32 -11.45
N PHE A 152 15.05 3.56 -10.23
CA PHE A 152 14.57 4.88 -9.82
C PHE A 152 15.16 5.24 -8.46
N CYS A 153 15.29 6.55 -8.19
CA CYS A 153 15.72 7.04 -6.90
C CYS A 153 14.71 6.59 -5.82
N SER A 154 15.20 5.98 -4.75
CA SER A 154 14.39 5.48 -3.62
C SER A 154 13.86 6.59 -2.72
N ARG A 155 14.38 7.82 -2.85
CA ARG A 155 13.91 8.97 -2.09
C ARG A 155 12.51 9.37 -2.55
N SER A 156 11.56 9.38 -1.61
CA SER A 156 10.12 9.50 -1.87
C SER A 156 9.71 10.80 -2.57
N ASP A 157 10.40 11.90 -2.29
CA ASP A 157 10.19 13.23 -2.90
C ASP A 157 10.85 13.38 -4.29
N CYS A 158 11.67 12.41 -4.72
CA CYS A 158 12.47 12.52 -5.95
C CYS A 158 11.99 11.60 -7.07
N GLY A 159 11.99 10.28 -6.84
CA GLY A 159 11.56 9.28 -7.83
C GLY A 159 12.27 9.33 -9.21
N ALA A 160 13.37 10.06 -9.35
CA ALA A 160 13.99 10.30 -10.65
C ALA A 160 14.61 9.03 -11.27
N PRO A 161 14.64 8.89 -12.61
CA PRO A 161 15.43 7.87 -13.28
C PRO A 161 16.92 7.96 -12.89
N VAL A 162 17.51 6.86 -12.42
CA VAL A 162 18.94 6.80 -12.01
C VAL A 162 19.64 5.60 -12.63
N GLY A 163 20.97 5.66 -12.80
CA GLY A 163 21.73 4.52 -13.35
C GLY A 163 21.32 4.14 -14.77
N ARG A 164 20.99 5.14 -15.62
CA ARG A 164 20.69 4.98 -17.05
C ARG A 164 21.98 5.03 -17.88
N ALA A 165 22.05 4.26 -18.95
CA ALA A 165 23.12 4.35 -19.94
C ALA A 165 23.18 5.75 -20.57
N ARG A 166 24.39 6.17 -20.94
CA ARG A 166 24.65 7.46 -21.61
C ARG A 166 25.68 7.25 -22.73
N GLY A 167 25.24 7.41 -23.98
CA GLY A 167 26.08 7.11 -25.14
C GLY A 167 26.54 5.65 -25.11
N GLU A 168 27.85 5.43 -25.13
CA GLU A 168 28.46 4.10 -25.04
C GLU A 168 28.68 3.61 -23.59
N ARG A 169 28.47 4.46 -22.58
CA ARG A 169 28.67 4.09 -21.17
C ARG A 169 27.41 3.39 -20.62
N PRO A 170 27.52 2.14 -20.10
CA PRO A 170 26.38 1.44 -19.51
C PRO A 170 25.88 2.15 -18.24
N GLY A 171 24.60 1.96 -17.93
CA GLY A 171 24.01 2.52 -16.73
C GLY A 171 24.60 1.91 -15.46
N ARG A 172 25.08 2.76 -14.55
CA ARG A 172 25.66 2.30 -13.27
C ARG A 172 24.61 1.60 -12.41
N THR A 173 25.02 0.54 -11.72
CA THR A 173 24.21 -0.18 -10.73
C THR A 173 24.29 0.45 -9.34
N GLU A 174 25.31 1.28 -9.09
CA GLU A 174 25.50 2.01 -7.84
C GLU A 174 25.96 3.45 -8.10
N GLY A 175 25.62 4.38 -7.22
CA GLY A 175 26.04 5.76 -7.30
C GLY A 175 25.13 6.71 -6.53
N PHE A 176 25.06 7.97 -6.98
CA PHE A 176 24.21 8.99 -6.39
C PHE A 176 23.20 9.51 -7.41
N CYS A 177 21.97 9.76 -6.97
CA CYS A 177 20.94 10.36 -7.80
C CYS A 177 21.39 11.74 -8.27
N THR A 178 21.37 11.97 -9.59
CA THR A 178 21.81 13.26 -10.16
C THR A 178 20.86 14.42 -9.84
N LYS A 179 19.63 14.15 -9.38
CA LYS A 179 18.67 15.22 -9.02
C LYS A 179 18.74 15.63 -7.55
N CYS A 180 18.92 14.70 -6.63
CA CYS A 180 18.82 14.96 -5.20
C CYS A 180 20.05 14.52 -4.39
N GLY A 181 21.04 13.91 -5.02
CA GLY A 181 22.25 13.41 -4.35
C GLY A 181 22.03 12.16 -3.49
N ASN A 182 20.83 11.57 -3.45
CA ASN A 182 20.57 10.37 -2.65
C ASN A 182 21.37 9.16 -3.18
N PRO A 183 22.10 8.41 -2.33
CA PRO A 183 22.78 7.20 -2.78
C PRO A 183 21.77 6.17 -3.30
N TYR A 184 22.18 5.38 -4.29
CA TYR A 184 21.44 4.22 -4.77
C TYR A 184 22.39 3.05 -4.97
N SER A 185 21.90 1.85 -4.67
CA SER A 185 22.53 0.59 -5.04
C SER A 185 21.46 -0.38 -5.52
N PHE A 186 21.67 -0.97 -6.69
CA PHE A 186 20.85 -2.02 -7.28
C PHE A 186 21.51 -3.39 -7.20
N VAL A 187 22.63 -3.49 -6.46
CA VAL A 187 23.36 -4.73 -6.26
C VAL A 187 22.80 -5.45 -5.03
N PRO A 188 22.61 -6.78 -5.07
CA PRO A 188 22.27 -7.56 -3.89
C PRO A 188 23.30 -7.35 -2.77
N LYS A 189 22.81 -7.04 -1.57
CA LYS A 189 23.63 -6.89 -0.36
C LYS A 189 23.93 -8.23 0.32
N LEU A 190 23.03 -9.20 0.13
CA LEU A 190 23.19 -10.58 0.60
C LEU A 190 23.33 -11.51 -0.60
N THR A 191 24.15 -12.54 -0.44
CA THR A 191 24.45 -13.57 -1.43
C THR A 191 24.13 -14.95 -0.89
N SER A 192 24.02 -15.93 -1.80
CA SER A 192 23.73 -17.31 -1.43
C SER A 192 24.82 -17.86 -0.51
N GLY A 193 24.43 -18.46 0.61
CA GLY A 193 25.31 -18.99 1.65
C GLY A 193 25.60 -18.03 2.81
N ASP A 194 25.24 -16.75 2.70
CA ASP A 194 25.37 -15.82 3.84
C ASP A 194 24.47 -16.25 5.00
N ILE A 195 25.00 -16.23 6.22
CA ILE A 195 24.23 -16.54 7.44
C ILE A 195 23.95 -15.24 8.19
N VAL A 196 22.74 -14.72 8.02
CA VAL A 196 22.27 -13.51 8.70
C VAL A 196 21.94 -13.83 10.15
N HIS A 197 22.48 -13.02 11.07
CA HIS A 197 22.28 -13.16 12.51
C HIS A 197 22.58 -14.56 13.07
N GLY A 198 23.48 -15.31 12.44
CA GLY A 198 23.79 -16.69 12.84
C GLY A 198 22.63 -17.68 12.71
N GLN A 199 21.52 -17.30 12.06
CA GLN A 199 20.26 -18.05 12.06
C GLN A 199 19.67 -18.26 10.66
N TYR A 200 19.72 -17.24 9.80
CA TYR A 200 19.04 -17.28 8.51
C TYR A 200 20.04 -17.47 7.39
N GLU A 201 20.05 -18.64 6.78
CA GLU A 201 20.92 -18.94 5.64
C GLU A 201 20.26 -18.48 4.34
N VAL A 202 20.86 -17.48 3.70
CA VAL A 202 20.37 -16.89 2.46
C VAL A 202 20.53 -17.87 1.31
N VAL A 203 19.47 -18.08 0.56
CA VAL A 203 19.48 -18.92 -0.66
C VAL A 203 19.66 -18.06 -1.90
N GLY A 204 19.04 -16.87 -1.95
CA GLY A 204 19.23 -15.90 -3.03
C GLY A 204 18.10 -14.87 -3.10
N CYS A 205 18.11 -14.05 -4.16
CA CYS A 205 17.12 -12.98 -4.35
C CYS A 205 15.82 -13.51 -4.95
N LEU A 206 14.68 -13.05 -4.43
CA LEU A 206 13.34 -13.29 -4.98
C LEU A 206 12.87 -12.13 -5.86
N ALA A 207 13.09 -10.90 -5.40
CA ALA A 207 12.58 -9.70 -6.05
C ALA A 207 13.37 -8.46 -5.66
N HIS A 208 13.17 -7.37 -6.41
CA HIS A 208 13.66 -6.03 -6.07
C HIS A 208 12.49 -5.05 -6.04
N GLY A 209 12.35 -4.29 -4.95
CA GLY A 209 11.29 -3.30 -4.73
C GLY A 209 11.83 -1.94 -4.27
N GLY A 210 10.94 -1.07 -3.77
CA GLY A 210 11.30 0.31 -3.37
C GLY A 210 12.29 0.38 -2.21
N LEU A 211 12.28 -0.62 -1.31
CA LEU A 211 13.18 -0.73 -0.16
C LEU A 211 14.40 -1.64 -0.45
N GLY A 212 14.63 -1.97 -1.73
CA GLY A 212 15.74 -2.81 -2.18
C GLY A 212 15.37 -4.27 -2.43
N TRP A 213 16.37 -5.14 -2.33
CA TRP A 213 16.25 -6.57 -2.60
C TRP A 213 15.47 -7.30 -1.49
N VAL A 214 14.76 -8.33 -1.93
CA VAL A 214 14.01 -9.29 -1.11
C VAL A 214 14.65 -10.65 -1.31
N TYR A 215 15.02 -11.32 -0.22
CA TYR A 215 15.81 -12.55 -0.25
C TYR A 215 15.01 -13.72 0.32
N LEU A 216 15.21 -14.90 -0.26
CA LEU A 216 14.79 -16.17 0.33
C LEU A 216 15.88 -16.66 1.29
N ALA A 217 15.49 -17.13 2.47
CA ALA A 217 16.39 -17.79 3.39
C ALA A 217 15.74 -18.98 4.10
N VAL A 218 16.57 -19.80 4.72
CA VAL A 218 16.18 -20.90 5.61
C VAL A 218 16.45 -20.48 7.05
N ASP A 219 15.43 -20.53 7.89
CA ASP A 219 15.56 -20.33 9.34
C ASP A 219 16.06 -21.62 10.01
N ARG A 220 17.36 -21.69 10.25
CA ARG A 220 18.06 -22.86 10.80
C ARG A 220 17.67 -23.16 12.25
N ALA A 221 17.11 -22.20 12.98
CA ALA A 221 16.68 -22.40 14.37
C ALA A 221 15.27 -23.00 14.48
N VAL A 222 14.45 -22.91 13.42
CA VAL A 222 13.04 -23.31 13.46
C VAL A 222 12.72 -24.27 12.31
N SER A 223 13.11 -25.54 12.47
CA SER A 223 12.78 -26.65 11.56
C SER A 223 13.10 -26.40 10.08
N ASP A 224 14.20 -25.66 9.79
CA ASP A 224 14.62 -25.31 8.43
C ASP A 224 13.48 -24.70 7.58
N ARG A 225 12.59 -23.92 8.19
CA ARG A 225 11.47 -23.31 7.48
C ARG A 225 11.94 -22.20 6.54
N TRP A 226 11.18 -22.01 5.46
CA TRP A 226 11.39 -20.90 4.53
C TRP A 226 10.94 -19.57 5.10
N VAL A 227 11.81 -18.57 4.99
CA VAL A 227 11.54 -17.18 5.39
C VAL A 227 12.00 -16.21 4.31
N VAL A 228 11.50 -14.99 4.38
CA VAL A 228 11.90 -13.89 3.51
C VAL A 228 12.59 -12.81 4.33
N LEU A 229 13.72 -12.31 3.83
CA LEU A 229 14.42 -11.15 4.39
C LEU A 229 14.22 -9.96 3.46
N LYS A 230 13.86 -8.81 4.02
CA LYS A 230 13.76 -7.54 3.29
C LYS A 230 14.52 -6.46 4.06
N GLY A 231 15.33 -5.67 3.37
CA GLY A 231 16.06 -4.58 3.99
C GLY A 231 15.13 -3.53 4.57
N LEU A 232 15.45 -3.05 5.77
CA LEU A 232 14.93 -1.79 6.30
C LEU A 232 15.76 -0.64 5.71
N LEU A 233 15.18 0.55 5.57
CA LEU A 233 15.84 1.69 4.94
C LEU A 233 17.24 1.93 5.54
N ASP A 234 18.18 2.22 4.65
CA ASP A 234 19.58 2.51 4.95
C ASP A 234 19.67 3.81 5.76
N THR A 235 19.68 3.69 7.09
CA THR A 235 19.78 4.86 7.97
C THR A 235 21.22 5.33 8.14
N GLY A 236 22.23 4.55 7.72
CA GLY A 236 23.66 4.86 7.90
C GLY A 236 24.14 5.07 9.35
N ASP A 237 23.20 5.09 10.30
CA ASP A 237 23.36 5.39 11.71
C ASP A 237 22.67 4.29 12.53
N GLN A 238 23.41 3.72 13.48
CA GLN A 238 22.97 2.64 14.36
C GLN A 238 21.84 3.10 15.30
N ASP A 239 21.87 4.35 15.76
CA ASP A 239 20.84 4.87 16.65
C ASP A 239 19.51 5.03 15.89
N ALA A 240 19.58 5.49 14.64
CA ALA A 240 18.42 5.57 13.75
C ALA A 240 17.87 4.18 13.37
N MET A 241 18.72 3.16 13.24
CA MET A 241 18.28 1.79 12.99
C MET A 241 17.57 1.18 14.21
N ALA A 242 18.14 1.36 15.40
CA ALA A 242 17.53 0.89 16.64
C ALA A 242 16.17 1.57 16.90
N ALA A 243 16.05 2.87 16.60
CA ALA A 243 14.79 3.59 16.63
C ALA A 243 13.79 3.00 15.63
N ALA A 244 14.18 2.81 14.36
CA ALA A 244 13.32 2.25 13.32
C ALA A 244 12.84 0.82 13.65
N ILE A 245 13.69 -0.02 14.25
CA ILE A 245 13.29 -1.35 14.72
C ILE A 245 12.30 -1.21 15.88
N SER A 246 12.58 -0.36 16.87
CA SER A 246 11.69 -0.15 18.02
C SER A 246 10.31 0.35 17.59
N GLU A 247 10.24 1.27 16.64
CA GLU A 247 9.01 1.80 16.07
C GLU A 247 8.18 0.74 15.33
N ARG A 248 8.82 -0.32 14.84
CA ARG A 248 8.16 -1.38 14.03
C ARG A 248 7.89 -2.67 14.79
N ARG A 249 8.27 -2.77 16.07
CA ARG A 249 8.06 -3.98 16.90
C ARG A 249 6.60 -4.42 16.96
N PHE A 250 5.65 -3.48 16.93
CA PHE A 250 4.23 -3.80 16.96
C PHE A 250 3.79 -4.66 15.76
N LEU A 251 4.52 -4.63 14.64
CA LEU A 251 4.20 -5.43 13.47
C LEU A 251 4.35 -6.94 13.72
N ALA A 252 5.22 -7.34 14.66
CA ALA A 252 5.38 -8.73 15.06
C ALA A 252 4.20 -9.27 15.90
N GLU A 253 3.38 -8.38 16.47
CA GLU A 253 2.19 -8.75 17.25
C GLU A 253 0.95 -8.97 16.37
N ILE A 254 1.03 -8.67 15.07
CA ILE A 254 -0.08 -8.80 14.13
C ILE A 254 -0.18 -10.27 13.69
N GLU A 255 -1.31 -10.90 14.02
CA GLU A 255 -1.64 -12.25 13.57
C GLU A 255 -3.00 -12.29 12.89
N HIS A 256 -2.98 -12.51 11.58
CA HIS A 256 -4.17 -12.67 10.75
C HIS A 256 -3.90 -13.62 9.59
N ALA A 257 -4.90 -14.39 9.14
CA ALA A 257 -4.73 -15.36 8.05
C ALA A 257 -4.29 -14.68 6.75
N ASN A 258 -4.92 -13.54 6.42
CA ASN A 258 -4.67 -12.77 5.21
C ASN A 258 -3.54 -11.72 5.34
N ILE A 259 -2.73 -11.76 6.39
CA ILE A 259 -1.56 -10.87 6.56
C ILE A 259 -0.30 -11.73 6.72
N VAL A 260 0.79 -11.32 6.07
CA VAL A 260 2.09 -11.96 6.23
C VAL A 260 2.55 -11.88 7.69
N ARG A 261 3.03 -12.98 8.24
CA ARG A 261 3.59 -12.99 9.60
C ARG A 261 5.00 -12.41 9.60
N ILE A 262 5.28 -11.51 10.52
CA ILE A 262 6.63 -11.01 10.80
C ILE A 262 7.20 -11.81 11.96
N TYR A 263 8.35 -12.44 11.74
CA TYR A 263 8.99 -13.30 12.72
C TYR A 263 10.04 -12.57 13.54
N ASN A 264 10.82 -11.70 12.92
CA ASN A 264 11.94 -11.05 13.60
C ASN A 264 12.41 -9.78 12.88
N PHE A 265 13.22 -8.99 13.59
CA PHE A 265 14.03 -7.90 13.04
C PHE A 265 15.48 -8.19 13.41
N VAL A 266 16.35 -8.23 12.41
CA VAL A 266 17.75 -8.64 12.60
C VAL A 266 18.70 -7.70 11.90
N GLU A 267 19.94 -7.69 12.35
CA GLU A 267 21.01 -6.88 11.80
C GLU A 267 22.08 -7.78 11.18
N HIS A 268 22.70 -7.31 10.09
CA HIS A 268 23.81 -7.99 9.42
C HIS A 268 24.86 -6.98 8.97
N LEU A 269 26.13 -7.31 9.20
CA LEU A 269 27.25 -6.50 8.73
C LEU A 269 27.44 -6.74 7.24
N ASP A 270 27.21 -5.71 6.42
CA ASP A 270 27.63 -5.72 5.01
C ASP A 270 29.16 -5.68 4.98
N GLN A 271 29.78 -6.79 4.57
CA GLN A 271 31.24 -6.93 4.55
C GLN A 271 31.92 -6.01 3.52
N ARG A 272 31.18 -5.53 2.51
CA ARG A 272 31.72 -4.67 1.46
C ARG A 272 31.77 -3.21 1.89
N THR A 273 30.74 -2.74 2.59
CA THR A 273 30.65 -1.35 3.06
C THR A 273 31.12 -1.19 4.50
N GLY A 274 31.11 -2.26 5.29
CA GLY A 274 31.30 -2.22 6.74
C GLY A 274 30.09 -1.67 7.50
N SER A 275 28.94 -1.45 6.85
CA SER A 275 27.72 -0.94 7.48
C SER A 275 26.92 -2.07 8.15
N LEU A 276 26.25 -1.74 9.25
CA LEU A 276 25.31 -2.65 9.89
C LEU A 276 23.92 -2.39 9.30
N ASP A 277 23.40 -3.35 8.55
CA ASP A 277 22.14 -3.24 7.82
C ASP A 277 21.05 -4.06 8.51
N GLY A 278 19.86 -3.47 8.62
CA GLY A 278 18.70 -4.05 9.28
C GLY A 278 17.79 -4.77 8.28
N TYR A 279 17.24 -5.90 8.70
CA TYR A 279 16.37 -6.75 7.91
C TYR A 279 15.13 -7.10 8.71
N ILE A 280 13.98 -7.05 8.04
CA ILE A 280 12.75 -7.69 8.54
C ILE A 280 12.70 -9.13 8.05
N VAL A 281 12.44 -10.06 8.96
CA VAL A 281 12.27 -11.48 8.68
C VAL A 281 10.79 -11.80 8.72
N MET A 282 10.25 -12.35 7.64
CA MET A 282 8.82 -12.60 7.48
C MET A 282 8.52 -13.95 6.84
N GLU A 283 7.26 -14.37 6.91
CA GLU A 283 6.72 -15.58 6.28
C GLU A 283 6.99 -15.58 4.77
N TYR A 284 7.49 -16.71 4.26
CA TYR A 284 7.49 -16.95 2.83
C TYR A 284 6.08 -17.30 2.34
N VAL A 285 5.48 -16.38 1.58
CA VAL A 285 4.18 -16.55 0.94
C VAL A 285 4.40 -17.00 -0.51
N GLY A 286 4.20 -18.29 -0.77
CA GLY A 286 4.33 -18.85 -2.12
C GLY A 286 3.03 -18.70 -2.90
N GLY A 287 3.08 -18.19 -4.12
CA GLY A 287 1.89 -17.92 -4.93
C GLY A 287 2.19 -16.90 -6.01
N LYS A 288 1.15 -16.18 -6.47
CA LYS A 288 1.29 -15.10 -7.45
C LYS A 288 0.68 -13.82 -6.91
N SER A 289 1.38 -12.70 -7.07
CA SER A 289 0.82 -11.39 -6.82
C SER A 289 -0.40 -11.13 -7.71
N LEU A 290 -1.34 -10.31 -7.24
CA LEU A 290 -2.48 -9.89 -8.06
C LEU A 290 -2.00 -9.18 -9.34
N LYS A 291 -0.86 -8.50 -9.28
CA LYS A 291 -0.16 -7.94 -10.44
C LYS A 291 0.25 -9.00 -11.45
N GLU A 292 0.89 -10.08 -11.02
CA GLU A 292 1.29 -11.19 -11.90
C GLU A 292 0.08 -11.89 -12.50
N ILE A 293 -0.98 -12.10 -11.71
CA ILE A 293 -2.24 -12.66 -12.19
C ILE A 293 -2.84 -11.76 -13.28
N ALA A 294 -3.01 -10.47 -13.00
CA ALA A 294 -3.55 -9.52 -13.97
C ALA A 294 -2.66 -9.39 -15.22
N ASN A 295 -1.34 -9.39 -15.05
CA ASN A 295 -0.40 -9.29 -16.16
C ASN A 295 -0.25 -10.59 -16.95
N GLY A 296 -0.58 -11.75 -16.39
CA GLY A 296 -0.56 -13.03 -17.10
C GLY A 296 -1.77 -13.23 -18.02
N ARG A 297 -2.88 -12.54 -17.77
CA ARG A 297 -4.11 -12.66 -18.54
C ARG A 297 -4.04 -11.88 -19.87
N ARG A 298 -4.23 -12.60 -20.97
CA ARG A 298 -4.26 -12.02 -22.32
C ARG A 298 -5.44 -12.56 -23.11
N THR A 299 -6.06 -11.71 -23.91
CA THR A 299 -7.06 -12.13 -24.90
C THR A 299 -6.39 -12.93 -26.01
N PRO A 300 -7.14 -13.67 -26.85
CA PRO A 300 -6.58 -14.35 -28.02
C PRO A 300 -5.84 -13.41 -28.98
N ALA A 301 -6.18 -12.11 -28.97
CA ALA A 301 -5.52 -11.07 -29.75
C ALA A 301 -4.27 -10.47 -29.06
N GLY A 302 -3.82 -11.04 -27.94
CA GLY A 302 -2.64 -10.57 -27.20
C GLY A 302 -2.83 -9.28 -26.40
N LYS A 303 -4.07 -8.76 -26.31
CA LYS A 303 -4.39 -7.58 -25.48
C LYS A 303 -4.54 -7.99 -24.02
N ARG A 304 -4.41 -7.02 -23.10
CA ARG A 304 -4.71 -7.24 -21.67
C ARG A 304 -6.15 -7.76 -21.54
N ASP A 305 -6.31 -8.82 -20.75
CA ASP A 305 -7.61 -9.36 -20.37
C ASP A 305 -7.83 -9.08 -18.88
N PRO A 306 -8.62 -8.06 -18.53
CA PRO A 306 -8.93 -7.73 -17.14
C PRO A 306 -9.54 -8.91 -16.38
N LEU A 307 -9.46 -8.88 -15.04
CA LEU A 307 -10.08 -9.91 -14.24
C LEU A 307 -11.60 -9.78 -14.29
N PRO A 308 -12.34 -10.90 -14.29
CA PRO A 308 -13.77 -10.89 -14.03
C PRO A 308 -14.08 -10.18 -12.71
N VAL A 309 -15.16 -9.38 -12.69
CA VAL A 309 -15.52 -8.54 -11.54
C VAL A 309 -15.72 -9.38 -10.29
N GLU A 310 -16.34 -10.55 -10.41
CA GLU A 310 -16.59 -11.47 -9.31
C GLU A 310 -15.29 -11.98 -8.67
N GLN A 311 -14.23 -12.19 -9.46
CA GLN A 311 -12.91 -12.57 -8.97
C GLN A 311 -12.22 -11.39 -8.26
N ALA A 312 -12.30 -10.18 -8.82
CA ALA A 312 -11.75 -8.99 -8.18
C ALA A 312 -12.46 -8.69 -6.84
N CYS A 313 -13.79 -8.78 -6.80
CA CYS A 313 -14.58 -8.65 -5.58
C CYS A 313 -14.18 -9.67 -4.52
N ALA A 314 -13.92 -10.93 -4.90
CA ALA A 314 -13.43 -11.95 -3.97
C ALA A 314 -12.11 -11.54 -3.29
N TYR A 315 -11.15 -11.01 -4.06
CA TYR A 315 -9.91 -10.46 -3.49
C TYR A 315 -10.16 -9.24 -2.60
N GLY A 316 -11.04 -8.32 -3.03
CA GLY A 316 -11.38 -7.14 -2.27
C GLY A 316 -11.98 -7.47 -0.90
N ILE A 317 -12.85 -8.47 -0.82
CA ILE A 317 -13.46 -8.92 0.44
C ILE A 317 -12.39 -9.44 1.41
N GLU A 318 -11.48 -10.31 0.97
CA GLU A 318 -10.41 -10.81 1.85
C GLU A 318 -9.42 -9.72 2.27
N ALA A 319 -9.11 -8.78 1.37
CA ALA A 319 -8.31 -7.62 1.73
C ALA A 319 -9.00 -6.76 2.80
N LEU A 320 -10.32 -6.57 2.70
CA LEU A 320 -11.09 -5.82 3.69
C LEU A 320 -11.17 -6.53 5.05
N GLU A 321 -11.15 -7.86 5.09
CA GLU A 321 -11.02 -8.60 6.36
C GLU A 321 -9.68 -8.31 7.05
N ALA A 322 -8.57 -8.32 6.29
CA ALA A 322 -7.24 -7.96 6.79
C ALA A 322 -7.18 -6.49 7.26
N LEU A 323 -7.69 -5.56 6.45
CA LEU A 323 -7.72 -4.13 6.79
C LEU A 323 -8.59 -3.87 8.02
N GLY A 324 -9.75 -4.51 8.13
CA GLY A 324 -10.61 -4.42 9.31
C GLY A 324 -9.92 -4.89 10.58
N HIS A 325 -9.13 -5.96 10.50
CA HIS A 325 -8.30 -6.43 11.61
C HIS A 325 -7.27 -5.38 12.05
N LEU A 326 -6.56 -4.75 11.11
CA LEU A 326 -5.60 -3.67 11.40
C LEU A 326 -6.30 -2.44 12.00
N HIS A 327 -7.40 -2.00 11.39
CA HIS A 327 -8.17 -0.84 11.84
C HIS A 327 -8.66 -1.02 13.29
N SER A 328 -9.09 -2.24 13.65
CA SER A 328 -9.51 -2.57 15.02
C SER A 328 -8.40 -2.46 16.07
N ARG A 329 -7.13 -2.40 15.63
CA ARG A 329 -5.92 -2.28 16.46
C ARG A 329 -5.25 -0.91 16.34
N ASN A 330 -5.97 0.10 15.83
CA ASN A 330 -5.43 1.45 15.62
C ASN A 330 -4.26 1.49 14.61
N LEU A 331 -4.27 0.59 13.62
CA LEU A 331 -3.26 0.51 12.56
C LEU A 331 -3.88 0.79 11.19
N LEU A 332 -3.11 1.40 10.30
CA LEU A 332 -3.43 1.66 8.89
C LEU A 332 -2.47 0.91 7.99
N TYR A 333 -2.95 0.41 6.84
CA TYR A 333 -2.11 -0.33 5.89
C TYR A 333 -1.35 0.58 4.92
N CYS A 334 -1.97 1.68 4.49
CA CYS A 334 -1.42 2.79 3.70
C CYS A 334 -0.94 2.49 2.27
N ASP A 335 -0.66 1.24 1.89
CA ASP A 335 -0.14 0.91 0.55
C ASP A 335 -0.80 -0.35 -0.05
N PHE A 336 -2.13 -0.46 0.04
CA PHE A 336 -2.84 -1.58 -0.61
C PHE A 336 -2.93 -1.36 -2.12
N LYS A 337 -2.38 -2.32 -2.88
CA LYS A 337 -2.30 -2.33 -4.34
C LYS A 337 -2.04 -3.74 -4.85
N VAL A 338 -2.13 -3.91 -6.17
CA VAL A 338 -1.93 -5.21 -6.84
C VAL A 338 -0.56 -5.86 -6.59
N ASP A 339 0.47 -5.07 -6.29
CA ASP A 339 1.83 -5.56 -5.97
C ASP A 339 1.93 -6.16 -4.57
N ASN A 340 1.11 -5.70 -3.62
CA ASN A 340 1.26 -5.99 -2.19
C ASN A 340 0.29 -7.08 -1.69
N ALA A 341 -0.36 -7.79 -2.60
CA ALA A 341 -1.27 -8.88 -2.29
C ALA A 341 -0.94 -10.11 -3.17
N ILE A 342 -0.74 -11.26 -2.53
CA ILE A 342 -0.45 -12.55 -3.16
C ILE A 342 -1.63 -13.49 -2.98
N GLN A 343 -2.10 -14.07 -4.08
CA GLN A 343 -2.93 -15.26 -4.01
C GLN A 343 -2.03 -16.48 -3.81
N THR A 344 -2.26 -17.20 -2.71
CA THR A 344 -1.63 -18.47 -2.38
C THR A 344 -2.72 -19.52 -2.24
N GLU A 345 -2.68 -20.56 -3.07
CA GLU A 345 -3.74 -21.57 -3.12
C GLU A 345 -5.13 -20.91 -3.30
N ASP A 346 -5.99 -21.03 -2.30
CA ASP A 346 -7.33 -20.47 -2.25
C ASP A 346 -7.47 -19.23 -1.35
N GLN A 347 -6.37 -18.61 -0.92
CA GLN A 347 -6.35 -17.45 -0.02
C GLN A 347 -5.59 -16.25 -0.59
N LEU A 348 -5.95 -15.05 -0.16
CA LEU A 348 -5.20 -13.83 -0.37
C LEU A 348 -4.37 -13.47 0.88
N LYS A 349 -3.10 -13.13 0.69
CA LYS A 349 -2.23 -12.60 1.75
C LYS A 349 -1.64 -11.25 1.38
N LEU A 350 -1.71 -10.29 2.29
CA LEU A 350 -1.03 -9.01 2.22
C LEU A 350 0.42 -9.16 2.68
N ILE A 351 1.38 -8.68 1.88
CA ILE A 351 2.80 -9.04 2.05
C ILE A 351 3.76 -7.88 2.35
N ASP A 352 3.33 -6.62 2.23
CA ASP A 352 4.22 -5.48 2.46
C ASP A 352 3.74 -4.64 3.65
N MET A 353 4.35 -4.89 4.81
CA MET A 353 4.05 -4.18 6.05
C MET A 353 4.89 -2.89 6.21
N GLY A 354 5.66 -2.50 5.20
CA GLY A 354 6.61 -1.39 5.29
C GLY A 354 5.98 0.00 5.43
N ALA A 355 4.74 0.17 4.98
CA ALA A 355 3.97 1.41 5.09
C ALA A 355 2.97 1.39 6.25
N VAL A 356 2.85 0.25 6.95
CA VAL A 356 1.89 0.09 8.06
C VAL A 356 2.31 0.99 9.21
N ARG A 357 1.36 1.76 9.72
CA ARG A 357 1.60 2.72 10.80
C ARG A 357 0.42 2.79 11.76
N ARG A 358 0.63 3.43 12.90
CA ARG A 358 -0.46 3.72 13.84
C ARG A 358 -1.28 4.91 13.35
N MET A 359 -2.57 4.95 13.71
CA MET A 359 -3.44 6.08 13.32
C MET A 359 -3.09 7.38 14.04
N ASP A 360 -2.44 7.30 15.20
CA ASP A 360 -1.99 8.42 16.04
C ASP A 360 -0.52 8.79 15.80
N ASP A 361 0.09 8.25 14.74
CA ASP A 361 1.43 8.60 14.32
C ASP A 361 1.35 9.79 13.34
N ASP A 362 1.83 10.95 13.79
CA ASP A 362 1.88 12.20 13.00
C ASP A 362 3.30 12.53 12.51
N GLU A 363 4.32 11.79 12.97
CA GLU A 363 5.74 12.13 12.74
C GLU A 363 6.38 11.30 11.63
N SER A 364 5.95 10.04 11.46
CA SER A 364 6.54 9.15 10.46
C SER A 364 6.27 9.62 9.04
N ALA A 365 7.23 9.37 8.15
CA ALA A 365 7.09 9.62 6.73
C ALA A 365 5.87 8.86 6.16
N ILE A 366 5.04 9.57 5.41
CA ILE A 366 3.88 8.99 4.74
C ILE A 366 4.33 8.39 3.42
N TYR A 367 4.10 7.08 3.26
CA TYR A 367 4.35 6.36 2.02
C TYR A 367 3.03 6.09 1.28
N GLY A 368 3.08 6.07 -0.04
CA GLY A 368 1.97 5.66 -0.88
C GLY A 368 2.38 5.59 -2.34
N THR A 369 1.52 4.97 -3.14
CA THR A 369 1.75 4.76 -4.57
C THR A 369 0.82 5.66 -5.39
N VAL A 370 1.41 6.46 -6.28
CA VAL A 370 0.67 7.32 -7.23
C VAL A 370 -0.36 6.48 -8.00
N GLY A 371 -1.58 6.98 -8.09
CA GLY A 371 -2.72 6.30 -8.73
C GLY A 371 -3.48 5.33 -7.83
N TYR A 372 -2.99 5.06 -6.61
CA TYR A 372 -3.70 4.30 -5.57
C TYR A 372 -3.99 5.13 -4.33
N GLN A 373 -3.03 5.97 -3.91
CA GLN A 373 -3.13 6.79 -2.71
C GLN A 373 -4.31 7.77 -2.81
N ALA A 374 -5.03 7.97 -1.71
CA ALA A 374 -6.11 8.93 -1.64
C ALA A 374 -5.58 10.38 -1.67
N PRO A 375 -6.27 11.31 -2.36
CA PRO A 375 -5.75 12.65 -2.61
C PRO A 375 -5.51 13.47 -1.34
N GLU A 376 -6.31 13.25 -0.29
CA GLU A 376 -6.21 14.00 0.96
C GLU A 376 -4.99 13.60 1.82
N VAL A 377 -4.35 12.46 1.54
CA VAL A 377 -3.31 11.88 2.42
C VAL A 377 -2.10 12.80 2.56
N ALA A 378 -1.73 13.52 1.50
CA ALA A 378 -0.59 14.44 1.54
C ALA A 378 -0.84 15.66 2.44
N GLU A 379 -2.10 16.05 2.64
CA GLU A 379 -2.48 17.24 3.40
C GLU A 379 -2.97 16.92 4.82
N VAL A 380 -3.79 15.88 4.95
CA VAL A 380 -4.51 15.51 6.20
C VAL A 380 -3.87 14.32 6.90
N GLY A 381 -3.03 13.55 6.19
CA GLY A 381 -2.50 12.28 6.68
C GLY A 381 -3.40 11.09 6.35
N PRO A 382 -2.88 9.86 6.53
CA PRO A 382 -3.63 8.64 6.25
C PRO A 382 -4.70 8.38 7.31
N SER A 383 -5.78 7.73 6.90
CA SER A 383 -6.93 7.39 7.73
C SER A 383 -7.56 6.07 7.27
N VAL A 384 -8.56 5.59 8.01
CA VAL A 384 -9.39 4.45 7.57
C VAL A 384 -9.97 4.74 6.19
N ALA A 385 -10.48 5.95 5.96
CA ALA A 385 -11.08 6.34 4.69
C ALA A 385 -10.07 6.34 3.52
N SER A 386 -8.80 6.65 3.77
CA SER A 386 -7.76 6.56 2.74
C SER A 386 -7.37 5.11 2.43
N ASP A 387 -7.34 4.21 3.42
CA ASP A 387 -7.14 2.78 3.16
C ASP A 387 -8.27 2.21 2.28
N LEU A 388 -9.53 2.55 2.58
CA LEU A 388 -10.67 2.09 1.80
C LEU A 388 -10.68 2.64 0.36
N TYR A 389 -10.15 3.84 0.15
CA TYR A 389 -9.91 4.39 -1.18
C TYR A 389 -8.96 3.50 -1.99
N THR A 390 -7.83 3.07 -1.40
CA THR A 390 -6.86 2.21 -2.09
C THR A 390 -7.45 0.85 -2.51
N VAL A 391 -8.41 0.31 -1.74
CA VAL A 391 -9.15 -0.92 -2.10
C VAL A 391 -9.92 -0.72 -3.40
N ALA A 392 -10.70 0.36 -3.51
CA ALA A 392 -11.46 0.64 -4.72
C ALA A 392 -10.57 0.93 -5.93
N ARG A 393 -9.47 1.67 -5.75
CA ARG A 393 -8.47 1.87 -6.81
C ARG A 393 -7.89 0.54 -7.30
N THR A 394 -7.58 -0.38 -6.39
CA THR A 394 -7.08 -1.71 -6.72
C THR A 394 -8.11 -2.52 -7.50
N LEU A 395 -9.38 -2.50 -7.08
CA LEU A 395 -10.47 -3.17 -7.80
C LEU A 395 -10.68 -2.60 -9.21
N ALA A 396 -10.62 -1.28 -9.37
CA ALA A 396 -10.70 -0.64 -10.68
C ALA A 396 -9.55 -1.09 -11.61
N VAL A 397 -8.32 -1.07 -11.12
CA VAL A 397 -7.14 -1.54 -11.88
C VAL A 397 -7.29 -3.01 -12.30
N LEU A 398 -7.86 -3.87 -11.45
CA LEU A 398 -8.04 -5.28 -11.77
C LEU A 398 -9.13 -5.55 -12.81
N THR A 399 -10.24 -4.80 -12.78
CA THR A 399 -11.48 -5.14 -13.49
C THR A 399 -11.64 -4.56 -14.88
N PHE A 400 -10.88 -3.52 -15.25
CA PHE A 400 -10.86 -3.00 -16.61
C PHE A 400 -9.47 -2.46 -16.99
N ASP A 401 -9.26 -2.17 -18.28
CA ASP A 401 -8.00 -1.56 -18.74
C ASP A 401 -7.92 -0.09 -18.36
N PHE A 402 -7.48 0.15 -17.12
CA PHE A 402 -7.44 1.48 -16.52
C PHE A 402 -6.23 2.29 -17.01
N GLN A 403 -6.18 2.57 -18.32
CA GLN A 403 -5.10 3.35 -18.91
C GLN A 403 -5.05 4.76 -18.32
N GLY A 404 -3.85 5.16 -17.89
CA GLY A 404 -3.59 6.48 -17.33
C GLY A 404 -3.97 6.68 -15.85
N TYR A 405 -4.25 5.60 -15.11
CA TYR A 405 -4.57 5.68 -13.67
C TYR A 405 -3.46 6.30 -12.80
N THR A 406 -2.22 6.39 -13.30
CA THR A 406 -1.08 7.02 -12.61
C THR A 406 -0.75 8.42 -13.13
N ASN A 407 -1.48 8.97 -14.11
CA ASN A 407 -1.18 10.29 -14.67
C ASN A 407 -2.41 11.13 -15.06
N VAL A 408 -3.36 10.57 -15.82
CA VAL A 408 -4.59 11.28 -16.24
C VAL A 408 -5.67 11.13 -15.19
N PHE A 409 -5.85 9.93 -14.65
CA PHE A 409 -6.88 9.57 -13.70
C PHE A 409 -6.27 9.26 -12.33
N VAL A 410 -5.35 10.13 -11.86
CA VAL A 410 -4.63 9.93 -10.59
C VAL A 410 -5.61 9.78 -9.44
N ASP A 411 -6.55 10.73 -9.33
CA ASP A 411 -7.50 10.82 -8.21
C ASP A 411 -8.96 10.59 -8.62
N SER A 412 -9.21 10.20 -9.88
CA SER A 412 -10.55 10.09 -10.46
C SER A 412 -10.77 8.77 -11.21
N LEU A 413 -12.03 8.43 -11.48
CA LEU A 413 -12.41 7.32 -12.37
C LEU A 413 -12.74 7.86 -13.77
N PRO A 414 -12.56 7.04 -14.83
CA PRO A 414 -12.96 7.43 -16.18
C PRO A 414 -14.49 7.50 -16.31
N ASP A 415 -14.96 8.16 -17.38
CA ASP A 415 -16.37 8.27 -17.71
C ASP A 415 -17.03 6.88 -17.85
N PRO A 416 -18.16 6.61 -17.15
CA PRO A 416 -18.83 5.32 -17.21
C PRO A 416 -19.34 4.92 -18.58
N ASP A 417 -19.64 5.86 -19.47
CA ASP A 417 -20.10 5.52 -20.82
C ASP A 417 -19.01 4.85 -21.66
N ASN A 418 -17.74 5.09 -21.31
CA ASN A 418 -16.57 4.54 -22.01
C ASN A 418 -16.09 3.20 -21.43
N ILE A 419 -16.60 2.77 -20.28
CA ILE A 419 -16.18 1.54 -19.61
C ILE A 419 -17.34 0.54 -19.59
N GLU A 420 -17.21 -0.54 -20.36
CA GLU A 420 -18.23 -1.59 -20.48
C GLU A 420 -18.62 -2.20 -19.13
N VAL A 421 -17.64 -2.47 -18.26
CA VAL A 421 -17.86 -3.02 -16.92
C VAL A 421 -18.75 -2.11 -16.06
N PHE A 422 -18.63 -0.79 -16.19
CA PHE A 422 -19.44 0.16 -15.40
C PHE A 422 -20.90 0.16 -15.88
N ARG A 423 -21.13 0.04 -17.19
CA ARG A 423 -22.48 -0.08 -17.76
C ARG A 423 -23.13 -1.43 -17.46
N GLN A 424 -22.34 -2.51 -17.46
CA GLN A 424 -22.84 -3.85 -17.20
C GLN A 424 -23.17 -4.08 -15.72
N TYR A 425 -22.34 -3.56 -14.81
CA TYR A 425 -22.47 -3.77 -13.37
C TYR A 425 -22.58 -2.42 -12.63
N GLU A 426 -23.77 -1.81 -12.71
CA GLU A 426 -24.02 -0.48 -12.15
C GLU A 426 -23.69 -0.38 -10.65
N SER A 427 -24.05 -1.39 -9.85
CA SER A 427 -23.76 -1.40 -8.41
C SER A 427 -22.28 -1.46 -8.10
N PHE A 428 -21.49 -2.15 -8.92
CA PHE A 428 -20.03 -2.15 -8.82
C PHE A 428 -19.45 -0.77 -9.14
N TYR A 429 -19.94 -0.10 -10.20
CA TYR A 429 -19.55 1.27 -10.49
C TYR A 429 -19.88 2.22 -9.33
N ARG A 430 -21.11 2.17 -8.79
CA ARG A 430 -21.53 2.99 -7.63
C ARG A 430 -20.69 2.71 -6.38
N PHE A 431 -20.31 1.45 -6.16
CA PHE A 431 -19.39 1.07 -5.09
C PHE A 431 -18.03 1.75 -5.25
N LEU A 432 -17.44 1.70 -6.46
CA LEU A 432 -16.18 2.36 -6.75
C LEU A 432 -16.28 3.88 -6.53
N VAL A 433 -17.32 4.52 -7.08
CA VAL A 433 -17.56 5.96 -6.93
C VAL A 433 -17.63 6.36 -5.46
N ARG A 434 -18.39 5.62 -4.63
CA ARG A 434 -18.49 5.91 -3.20
C ARG A 434 -17.14 5.76 -2.49
N ALA A 435 -16.41 4.68 -2.74
CA ALA A 435 -15.12 4.45 -2.10
C ALA A 435 -14.03 5.42 -2.56
N THR A 436 -14.14 5.96 -3.79
CA THR A 436 -13.21 6.95 -4.33
C THR A 436 -13.72 8.39 -4.28
N ASP A 437 -14.72 8.69 -3.44
CA ASP A 437 -15.23 10.07 -3.30
C ASP A 437 -14.09 10.99 -2.82
N PRO A 438 -13.89 12.18 -3.43
CA PRO A 438 -12.88 13.14 -2.97
C PRO A 438 -13.06 13.54 -1.50
N ASP A 439 -14.30 13.57 -0.99
CA ASP A 439 -14.58 13.80 0.42
C ASP A 439 -14.49 12.47 1.20
N PRO A 440 -13.49 12.30 2.10
CA PRO A 440 -13.34 11.07 2.88
C PRO A 440 -14.56 10.77 3.76
N ALA A 441 -15.35 11.77 4.16
CA ALA A 441 -16.55 11.58 4.97
C ALA A 441 -17.71 10.94 4.19
N ARG A 442 -17.67 10.94 2.85
CA ARG A 442 -18.69 10.34 1.97
C ARG A 442 -18.38 8.89 1.59
N ARG A 443 -17.18 8.41 1.92
CA ARG A 443 -16.75 7.03 1.68
C ARG A 443 -17.42 6.06 2.66
N PHE A 444 -17.01 4.80 2.64
CA PHE A 444 -17.42 3.80 3.63
C PHE A 444 -16.81 4.15 4.99
N ALA A 445 -17.57 3.98 6.08
CA ALA A 445 -17.12 4.35 7.42
C ALA A 445 -16.17 3.31 8.04
N SER A 446 -16.18 2.08 7.54
CA SER A 446 -15.30 1.00 8.02
C SER A 446 -15.06 -0.05 6.94
N ALA A 447 -13.97 -0.82 7.09
CA ALA A 447 -13.70 -1.97 6.23
C ALA A 447 -14.82 -3.02 6.29
N GLN A 448 -15.47 -3.19 7.46
CA GLN A 448 -16.60 -4.11 7.62
C GLN A 448 -17.83 -3.66 6.82
N GLU A 449 -18.18 -2.36 6.87
CA GLU A 449 -19.26 -1.82 6.03
C GLU A 449 -18.94 -2.01 4.54
N MET A 450 -17.71 -1.67 4.13
CA MET A 450 -17.29 -1.83 2.74
C MET A 450 -17.32 -3.29 2.28
N ALA A 451 -16.88 -4.23 3.11
CA ALA A 451 -16.89 -5.67 2.79
C ALA A 451 -18.30 -6.21 2.62
N GLU A 452 -19.23 -5.76 3.48
CA GLU A 452 -20.63 -6.14 3.38
C GLU A 452 -21.26 -5.65 2.07
N GLN A 453 -21.04 -4.38 1.73
CA GLN A 453 -21.56 -3.79 0.48
C GLN A 453 -20.92 -4.45 -0.75
N LEU A 454 -19.61 -4.73 -0.73
CA LEU A 454 -18.92 -5.45 -1.80
C LEU A 454 -19.45 -6.89 -1.96
N THR A 455 -19.83 -7.54 -0.86
CA THR A 455 -20.49 -8.86 -0.90
C THR A 455 -21.88 -8.78 -1.55
N GLY A 456 -22.62 -7.69 -1.31
CA GLY A 456 -23.87 -7.40 -2.01
C GLY A 456 -23.67 -7.27 -3.51
N VAL A 457 -22.70 -6.44 -3.92
CA VAL A 457 -22.29 -6.28 -5.33
C VAL A 457 -21.89 -7.62 -5.94
N LEU A 458 -21.10 -8.43 -5.23
CA LEU A 458 -20.69 -9.75 -5.70
C LEU A 458 -21.88 -10.67 -6.00
N ARG A 459 -22.90 -10.67 -5.13
CA ARG A 459 -24.12 -11.46 -5.35
C ARG A 459 -24.87 -11.00 -6.59
N GLU A 460 -24.95 -9.69 -6.84
CA GLU A 460 -25.59 -9.14 -8.04
C GLU A 460 -24.83 -9.53 -9.31
N VAL A 461 -23.51 -9.36 -9.33
CA VAL A 461 -22.64 -9.75 -10.45
C VAL A 461 -22.80 -11.22 -10.79
N VAL A 462 -22.68 -12.12 -9.80
CA VAL A 462 -22.83 -13.57 -10.00
C VAL A 462 -24.26 -13.93 -10.43
N SER A 463 -25.28 -13.22 -9.92
CA SER A 463 -26.67 -13.46 -10.33
C SER A 463 -26.89 -13.11 -11.80
N LEU A 464 -26.35 -11.98 -12.27
CA LEU A 464 -26.43 -11.55 -13.67
C LEU A 464 -25.69 -12.52 -14.60
N GLN A 465 -24.50 -12.98 -14.23
CA GLN A 465 -23.71 -13.89 -15.05
C GLN A 465 -24.32 -15.30 -15.15
N THR A 466 -24.86 -15.82 -14.05
CA THR A 466 -25.34 -17.21 -13.98
C THR A 466 -26.83 -17.35 -14.27
N GLY A 467 -27.58 -16.25 -14.30
CA GLY A 467 -29.05 -16.26 -14.38
C GLY A 467 -29.72 -16.87 -13.13
N ARG A 468 -28.98 -17.07 -12.04
CA ARG A 468 -29.48 -17.67 -10.79
C ARG A 468 -29.38 -16.66 -9.65
N ALA A 469 -30.52 -16.36 -9.03
CA ALA A 469 -30.57 -15.43 -7.91
C ALA A 469 -29.68 -15.90 -6.73
N ARG A 470 -28.95 -14.95 -6.13
CA ARG A 470 -28.12 -15.15 -4.92
C ARG A 470 -28.67 -14.33 -3.75
N PRO A 471 -29.83 -14.71 -3.17
CA PRO A 471 -30.49 -13.92 -2.14
C PRO A 471 -29.73 -13.92 -0.82
N ALA A 472 -29.84 -12.83 -0.08
CA ALA A 472 -29.41 -12.71 1.30
C ALA A 472 -30.20 -11.61 2.02
N LEU A 473 -30.24 -11.67 3.34
CA LEU A 473 -30.83 -10.62 4.15
C LEU A 473 -29.87 -9.42 4.21
N SER A 474 -30.42 -8.22 4.00
CA SER A 474 -29.68 -6.97 4.21
C SER A 474 -29.52 -6.71 5.71
N THR A 475 -28.39 -6.13 6.13
CA THR A 475 -28.26 -5.62 7.51
C THR A 475 -28.80 -4.19 7.66
N LEU A 476 -29.02 -3.49 6.54
CA LEU A 476 -29.48 -2.10 6.51
C LEU A 476 -30.99 -1.99 6.30
N PHE A 477 -31.54 -2.87 5.48
CA PHE A 477 -32.95 -2.84 5.08
C PHE A 477 -33.70 -4.08 5.58
N GLY A 478 -34.93 -3.87 6.07
CA GLY A 478 -35.84 -4.97 6.36
C GLY A 478 -36.32 -5.66 5.08
N PRO A 479 -36.92 -6.86 5.18
CA PRO A 479 -37.55 -7.49 4.03
C PRO A 479 -38.70 -6.62 3.51
N GLU A 480 -39.00 -6.76 2.22
CA GLU A 480 -40.18 -6.11 1.62
C GLU A 480 -41.44 -6.54 2.37
N LEU A 481 -42.17 -5.55 2.90
CA LEU A 481 -43.39 -5.80 3.69
C LEU A 481 -44.63 -6.01 2.81
N ARG A 482 -44.57 -5.59 1.55
CA ARG A 482 -45.66 -5.66 0.57
C ARG A 482 -45.06 -5.79 -0.83
N VAL A 483 -45.66 -6.65 -1.66
CA VAL A 483 -45.37 -6.70 -3.09
C VAL A 483 -46.27 -5.67 -3.78
N THR A 484 -45.67 -4.70 -4.46
CA THR A 484 -46.38 -3.81 -5.38
C THR A 484 -46.50 -4.49 -6.74
N ASP A 485 -47.68 -4.45 -7.36
CA ASP A 485 -47.97 -4.96 -8.70
C ASP A 485 -47.70 -6.46 -8.92
N THR A 486 -48.61 -7.32 -8.42
CA THR A 486 -48.60 -8.77 -8.71
C THR A 486 -49.05 -9.12 -10.13
N GLU A 487 -49.45 -8.15 -10.95
CA GLU A 487 -49.81 -8.35 -12.35
C GLU A 487 -48.60 -8.02 -13.24
N LEU A 488 -47.96 -9.05 -13.77
CA LEU A 488 -46.84 -9.00 -14.72
C LEU A 488 -47.31 -8.47 -16.08
N PHE A 489 -47.61 -7.16 -16.14
CA PHE A 489 -48.28 -6.50 -17.26
C PHE A 489 -49.68 -7.09 -17.56
N PRO A 490 -50.76 -6.31 -17.62
CA PRO A 490 -51.99 -6.83 -18.19
C PRO A 490 -51.68 -7.36 -19.60
N LYS A 491 -52.24 -8.51 -19.98
CA LYS A 491 -52.19 -8.99 -21.37
C LYS A 491 -52.59 -7.82 -22.26
N LEU A 492 -51.69 -7.40 -23.15
CA LEU A 492 -51.97 -6.38 -24.15
C LEU A 492 -52.92 -6.99 -25.19
N ASP A 493 -54.21 -7.06 -24.86
CA ASP A 493 -55.26 -7.42 -25.81
C ASP A 493 -55.58 -6.18 -26.67
N GLY A 494 -54.73 -5.91 -27.66
CA GLY A 494 -54.90 -4.82 -28.63
C GLY A 494 -53.62 -4.37 -29.34
N GLU A 495 -53.76 -3.68 -30.48
CA GLU A 495 -52.63 -3.07 -31.20
C GLU A 495 -51.95 -1.99 -30.34
N VAL A 496 -50.70 -2.24 -29.95
CA VAL A 496 -49.91 -1.32 -29.12
C VAL A 496 -49.27 -0.26 -30.02
N SER A 497 -49.69 1.00 -29.87
CA SER A 497 -49.04 2.13 -30.54
C SER A 497 -47.62 2.33 -29.98
N ARG A 498 -46.62 2.43 -30.88
CA ARG A 498 -45.18 2.59 -30.54
C ARG A 498 -44.81 3.88 -29.81
N LEU A 499 -45.75 4.77 -29.50
CA LEU A 499 -45.48 6.07 -28.88
C LEU A 499 -46.27 6.34 -27.58
N GLY A 500 -46.85 5.31 -26.95
CA GLY A 500 -47.35 5.40 -25.57
C GLY A 500 -48.25 6.60 -25.27
N ALA A 501 -49.53 6.52 -25.67
CA ALA A 501 -50.52 7.49 -25.19
C ALA A 501 -51.14 7.02 -23.87
N ARG A 502 -51.10 7.89 -22.86
CA ARG A 502 -51.95 7.82 -21.66
C ARG A 502 -53.37 8.26 -22.01
N VAL A 503 -54.34 7.68 -21.31
CA VAL A 503 -55.57 8.39 -20.92
C VAL A 503 -55.50 8.61 -19.42
#